data_AF-A0A0Q9P480-F1
#
_entry.id   AF-A0A0Q9P480-F1
#
_cell.length_a   1.000
_cell.length_b   1.000
_cell.length_c   1.000
_cell.angle_alpha   90.00
_cell.angle_beta   90.00
_cell.angle_gamma   90.00
#
_symmetry.space_group_name_H-M   'P 1'
#
loop_
_entity.id
_entity.type
_entity.pdbx_description
1 polymer ?
#
loop_
_entity_poly.entity_id
_entity_poly.type
_entity_poly.pdbx_seq_one_letter_code
_entity_poly.pdbx_strand_id
1 'polypeptide(L)'
;MAKLTKAQREWRPGMPKKRRSTKVMFASTVLLLESFVALFGTLAVFGLRRGEFPPLLVFGVGIGLSLVLALTCAVLTKPWGVALGWILQLLLVLTGFIEPTMFIVGGLFAITWWYGIRTGIRIDRESAERDREQQAWDAAHPEGQSN
;
A
#
# COMPACT_ATOMS: atom_id res chain seq x y z
N MET A 1 -22.69 -15.40 -22.06
CA MET A 1 -22.28 -14.05 -22.52
C MET A 1 -21.52 -13.35 -21.39
N ALA A 2 -20.23 -13.03 -21.58
CA ALA A 2 -19.43 -12.34 -20.57
C ALA A 2 -19.89 -10.89 -20.41
N LYS A 3 -20.26 -10.45 -19.21
CA LYS A 3 -20.62 -9.05 -18.94
C LYS A 3 -19.36 -8.18 -18.97
N LEU A 4 -19.26 -7.29 -19.96
CA LEU A 4 -18.19 -6.29 -20.03
C LEU A 4 -18.27 -5.35 -18.82
N THR A 5 -17.13 -5.14 -18.16
CA THR A 5 -16.99 -4.13 -17.10
C THR A 5 -17.21 -2.72 -17.67
N LYS A 6 -17.59 -1.75 -16.82
CA LYS A 6 -17.87 -0.37 -17.27
C LYS A 6 -16.68 0.24 -18.04
N ALA A 7 -15.46 0.00 -17.54
CA ALA A 7 -14.23 0.45 -18.19
C ALA A 7 -14.00 -0.19 -19.57
N GLN A 8 -14.41 -1.44 -19.78
CA GLN A 8 -14.31 -2.10 -21.09
C GLN A 8 -15.35 -1.59 -22.09
N ARG A 9 -16.50 -1.10 -21.63
CA ARG A 9 -17.53 -0.48 -22.50
C ARG A 9 -17.16 0.94 -22.91
N GLU A 10 -16.50 1.68 -22.04
CA GLU A 10 -16.12 3.08 -22.26
C GLU A 10 -14.76 3.22 -22.98
N TRP A 11 -14.05 2.12 -23.22
CA TRP A 11 -12.75 2.13 -23.87
C TRP A 11 -12.88 2.50 -25.37
N ARG A 12 -12.05 3.45 -25.81
CA ARG A 12 -11.93 3.90 -27.21
C ARG A 12 -10.48 3.77 -27.69
N PRO A 13 -10.23 3.40 -28.97
CA PRO A 13 -8.88 3.42 -29.54
C PRO A 13 -8.25 4.81 -29.38
N GLY A 14 -6.99 4.87 -28.93
CA GLY A 14 -6.28 6.13 -28.66
C GLY A 14 -6.59 6.78 -27.30
N MET A 15 -7.44 6.18 -26.45
CA MET A 15 -7.71 6.73 -25.12
C MET A 15 -6.45 6.65 -24.22
N PRO A 16 -5.99 7.79 -23.64
CA PRO A 16 -4.81 7.78 -22.78
C PRO A 16 -5.04 6.93 -21.53
N LYS A 17 -4.04 6.12 -21.18
CA LYS A 17 -4.13 5.22 -20.02
C LYS A 17 -4.09 6.02 -18.73
N LYS A 18 -5.09 5.83 -17.85
CA LYS A 18 -5.10 6.46 -16.53
C LYS A 18 -3.86 6.06 -15.73
N ARG A 19 -3.07 7.05 -15.29
CA ARG A 19 -1.90 6.83 -14.43
C ARG A 19 -2.30 6.20 -13.10
N ARG A 20 -1.43 5.33 -12.58
CA ARG A 20 -1.57 4.76 -11.24
C ARG A 20 -1.18 5.81 -10.21
N SER A 21 -1.89 5.86 -9.09
CA SER A 21 -1.58 6.78 -7.98
C SER A 21 -0.26 6.38 -7.32
N THR A 22 0.69 7.30 -7.30
CA THR A 22 2.01 7.16 -6.66
C THR A 22 1.87 6.95 -5.16
N LYS A 23 0.92 7.63 -4.54
CA LYS A 23 0.55 7.39 -3.13
C LYS A 23 0.20 5.93 -2.87
N VAL A 24 -0.65 5.34 -3.72
CA VAL A 24 -1.08 3.94 -3.56
C VAL A 24 0.10 3.00 -3.80
N MET A 25 0.99 3.30 -4.75
CA MET A 25 2.19 2.49 -4.98
C MET A 25 3.08 2.45 -3.73
N PHE A 26 3.48 3.61 -3.20
CA PHE A 26 4.35 3.66 -2.01
C PHE A 26 3.72 2.96 -0.80
N ALA A 27 2.45 3.26 -0.50
CA ALA A 27 1.79 2.66 0.65
C ALA A 27 1.56 1.15 0.47
N SER A 28 1.31 0.66 -0.76
CA SER A 28 1.21 -0.78 -1.01
C SER A 28 2.56 -1.50 -0.84
N THR A 29 3.66 -0.87 -1.24
CA THR A 29 5.02 -1.42 -1.05
C THR A 29 5.35 -1.52 0.43
N VAL A 30 5.04 -0.47 1.21
CA VAL A 30 5.27 -0.46 2.66
C VAL A 30 4.49 -1.58 3.35
N LEU A 31 3.17 -1.68 3.14
CA LEU A 31 2.33 -2.72 3.74
C LEU A 31 2.78 -4.13 3.34
N LEU A 32 3.20 -4.33 2.09
CA LEU A 32 3.67 -5.62 1.64
C LEU A 32 4.98 -6.00 2.34
N LEU A 33 5.94 -5.07 2.46
CA LEU A 33 7.18 -5.33 3.20
C LEU A 33 6.90 -5.61 4.68
N GLU A 34 5.97 -4.88 5.30
CA GLU A 34 5.55 -5.15 6.67
C GLU A 34 4.90 -6.53 6.82
N SER A 35 4.15 -7.00 5.82
CA SER A 35 3.58 -8.35 5.88
C SER A 35 4.67 -9.42 5.97
N PHE A 36 5.78 -9.26 5.24
CA PHE A 36 6.94 -10.15 5.34
C PHE A 36 7.66 -10.00 6.68
N VAL A 37 7.82 -8.77 7.16
CA VAL A 37 8.42 -8.49 8.46
C VAL A 37 7.61 -9.11 9.59
N ALA A 38 6.28 -9.03 9.56
CA ALA A 38 5.41 -9.68 10.53
C ALA A 38 5.57 -11.21 10.49
N LEU A 39 5.66 -11.80 9.29
CA LEU A 39 5.91 -13.23 9.12
C LEU A 39 7.27 -13.63 9.72
N PHE A 40 8.35 -12.92 9.40
CA PHE A 40 9.68 -13.21 9.94
C PHE A 40 9.79 -12.92 11.44
N GLY A 41 9.12 -11.87 11.91
CA GLY A 41 9.00 -11.55 13.33
C GLY A 41 8.31 -12.65 14.11
N THR A 42 7.29 -13.28 13.52
CA THR A 42 6.62 -14.46 14.09
C THR A 42 7.60 -15.62 14.26
N LEU A 43 8.43 -15.89 13.24
CA LEU A 43 9.46 -16.93 13.31
C LEU A 43 10.53 -16.58 14.36
N ALA A 44 10.93 -15.31 14.46
CA ALA A 44 11.89 -14.84 15.46
C ALA A 44 11.36 -15.02 16.88
N VAL A 45 10.11 -14.62 17.15
CA VAL A 45 9.47 -14.81 18.46
C VAL A 45 9.35 -16.29 18.79
N PHE A 46 8.92 -17.13 17.84
CA PHE A 46 8.82 -18.58 18.05
C PHE A 46 10.19 -19.22 18.35
N GLY A 47 11.25 -18.75 17.69
CA GLY A 47 12.62 -19.24 17.90
C GLY A 47 13.23 -18.78 19.22
N LEU A 48 13.05 -17.50 19.59
CA LEU A 48 13.69 -16.87 20.74
C LEU A 48 12.94 -17.09 22.06
N ARG A 49 11.61 -17.18 22.02
CA ARG A 49 10.74 -17.33 23.20
C ARG A 49 10.05 -18.68 23.26
N ARG A 50 10.76 -19.73 22.83
CA ARG A 50 10.22 -21.10 22.81
C ARG A 50 9.85 -21.53 24.22
N GLY A 51 8.56 -21.84 24.44
CA GLY A 51 8.03 -22.30 25.73
C GLY A 51 7.32 -21.23 26.57
N GLU A 52 7.45 -19.94 26.25
CA GLU A 52 6.72 -18.86 26.93
C GLU A 52 5.27 -18.74 26.42
N PHE A 53 5.05 -19.02 25.14
CA PHE A 53 3.75 -18.88 24.48
C PHE A 53 3.34 -20.16 23.75
N PRO A 54 2.02 -20.46 23.68
CA PRO A 54 1.52 -21.56 22.86
C PRO A 54 1.88 -21.34 21.38
N PRO A 55 2.49 -22.32 20.69
CA PRO A 55 2.88 -22.17 19.28
C PRO A 55 1.72 -21.76 18.38
N LEU A 56 0.53 -22.33 18.62
CA LEU A 56 -0.67 -22.01 17.85
C LEU A 56 -1.07 -20.54 17.96
N LEU A 57 -0.86 -19.92 19.13
CA LEU A 57 -1.16 -18.50 19.35
C LEU A 57 -0.15 -17.61 18.62
N VAL A 58 1.14 -17.92 18.72
CA VAL A 58 2.21 -17.18 18.04
C VAL A 58 2.00 -17.18 16.53
N PHE A 59 1.84 -18.37 15.94
CA PHE A 59 1.59 -18.49 14.50
C PHE A 59 0.24 -17.91 14.08
N GLY A 60 -0.82 -18.09 14.87
CA GLY A 60 -2.14 -17.55 14.56
C GLY A 60 -2.16 -16.02 14.51
N VAL A 61 -1.59 -15.35 15.51
CA VAL A 61 -1.51 -13.88 15.56
C VAL A 61 -0.56 -13.37 14.48
N GLY A 62 0.61 -13.99 14.36
CA GLY A 62 1.65 -13.57 13.43
C GLY A 62 1.29 -13.68 11.96
N ILE A 63 0.80 -14.86 11.54
CA ILE A 63 0.32 -15.09 10.17
C ILE A 63 -0.94 -14.26 9.93
N GLY A 64 -1.85 -14.17 10.92
CA GLY A 64 -3.04 -13.33 10.83
C GLY A 64 -2.69 -11.86 10.54
N LEU A 65 -1.74 -11.28 11.29
CA LEU A 65 -1.26 -9.92 11.06
C LEU A 65 -0.64 -9.75 9.67
N SER A 66 0.21 -10.69 9.25
CA SER A 66 0.82 -10.68 7.92
C SER A 66 -0.23 -10.68 6.80
N LEU A 67 -1.25 -11.54 6.91
CA LEU A 67 -2.35 -11.58 5.94
C LEU A 67 -3.17 -10.30 5.94
N VAL A 68 -3.47 -9.73 7.12
CA VAL A 68 -4.19 -8.46 7.22
C VAL A 68 -3.41 -7.33 6.55
N LEU A 69 -2.10 -7.24 6.78
CA LEU A 69 -1.22 -6.26 6.12
C LEU A 69 -1.26 -6.42 4.60
N ALA A 70 -1.10 -7.66 4.10
CA ALA A 70 -1.11 -7.94 2.67
C ALA A 70 -2.47 -7.66 2.01
N LEU A 71 -3.58 -8.05 2.66
CA LEU A 71 -4.94 -7.82 2.14
C LEU A 71 -5.33 -6.35 2.19
N THR A 72 -4.77 -5.57 3.11
CA THR A 72 -5.03 -4.13 3.21
C THR A 72 -4.59 -3.36 1.96
N CYS A 73 -3.61 -3.88 1.21
CA CYS A 73 -3.21 -3.32 -0.08
C CYS A 73 -4.40 -3.18 -1.06
N ALA A 74 -5.38 -4.09 -1.01
CA ALA A 74 -6.55 -4.06 -1.90
C ALA A 74 -7.51 -2.89 -1.59
N VAL A 75 -7.62 -2.49 -0.32
CA VAL A 75 -8.55 -1.44 0.13
C VAL A 75 -7.91 -0.06 0.23
N LEU A 76 -6.60 0.04 -0.01
CA LEU A 76 -5.84 1.29 0.06
C LEU A 76 -6.31 2.38 -0.93
N THR A 77 -7.03 1.98 -1.98
CA THR A 77 -7.68 2.88 -2.94
C THR A 77 -8.90 3.61 -2.36
N LYS A 78 -9.44 3.15 -1.22
CA LYS A 78 -10.57 3.75 -0.52
C LYS A 78 -10.11 4.93 0.35
N PRO A 79 -10.98 5.93 0.61
CA PRO A 79 -10.62 7.10 1.41
C PRO A 79 -10.22 6.75 2.85
N TRP A 80 -10.80 5.68 3.42
CA TRP A 80 -10.48 5.20 4.76
C TRP A 80 -9.25 4.28 4.82
N GLY A 81 -8.71 3.83 3.68
CA GLY A 81 -7.59 2.89 3.64
C GLY A 81 -6.32 3.43 4.28
N VAL A 82 -6.10 4.75 4.24
CA VAL A 82 -4.97 5.39 4.93
C VAL A 82 -5.13 5.34 6.45
N ALA A 83 -6.36 5.50 6.96
CA ALA A 83 -6.63 5.37 8.39
C ALA A 83 -6.42 3.93 8.88
N LEU A 84 -6.83 2.94 8.07
CA LEU A 84 -6.54 1.53 8.36
C LEU A 84 -5.03 1.26 8.42
N GLY A 85 -4.24 1.78 7.47
CA GLY A 85 -2.79 1.64 7.51
C GLY A 85 -2.15 2.24 8.77
N TRP A 86 -2.64 3.39 9.25
CA TRP A 86 -2.18 3.92 10.54
C TRP A 86 -2.48 3.02 11.73
N ILE A 87 -3.66 2.39 11.75
CA ILE A 87 -4.01 1.40 12.77
C ILE A 87 -3.04 0.21 12.71
N LEU A 88 -2.75 -0.29 11.50
CA LEU A 88 -1.81 -1.40 11.32
C LEU A 88 -0.38 -1.04 11.74
N GLN A 89 0.04 0.20 11.52
CA GLN A 89 1.36 0.68 11.96
C GLN A 89 1.46 0.68 13.48
N LEU A 90 0.42 1.15 14.16
CA LEU A 90 0.35 1.09 15.62
C LEU A 90 0.37 -0.36 16.09
N LEU A 91 -0.42 -1.25 15.48
CA LEU A 91 -0.41 -2.68 15.82
C LEU A 91 0.97 -3.31 15.62
N LEU A 92 1.66 -2.99 14.53
CA LEU A 92 3.01 -3.48 14.28
C LEU A 92 3.99 -2.98 15.35
N VAL A 93 3.95 -1.70 15.71
CA VAL A 93 4.78 -1.14 16.78
C VAL A 93 4.46 -1.78 18.13
N LEU A 94 3.19 -2.08 18.42
CA LEU A 94 2.78 -2.77 19.64
C LEU A 94 3.33 -4.21 19.74
N THR A 95 3.65 -4.86 18.61
CA THR A 95 4.37 -6.14 18.66
C THR A 95 5.75 -6.02 19.34
N GLY A 96 6.29 -4.80 19.40
CA GLY A 96 7.46 -4.40 20.19
C GLY A 96 7.43 -4.84 21.65
N PHE A 97 6.25 -4.92 22.27
CA PHE A 97 6.13 -5.37 23.66
C PHE A 97 6.47 -6.86 23.83
N ILE A 98 6.28 -7.66 22.78
CA ILE A 98 6.67 -9.08 22.76
C ILE A 98 8.13 -9.19 22.35
N GLU A 99 8.56 -8.44 21.34
CA GLU A 99 9.95 -8.45 20.87
C GLU A 99 10.44 -7.00 20.76
N PRO A 100 11.33 -6.52 21.66
CA PRO A 100 11.73 -5.12 21.70
C PRO A 100 12.35 -4.56 20.42
N THR A 101 13.03 -5.37 19.61
CA THR A 101 13.60 -4.88 18.33
C THR A 101 12.51 -4.48 17.33
N MET A 102 11.28 -5.01 17.45
CA MET A 102 10.13 -4.60 16.64
C MET A 102 9.69 -3.16 16.88
N PHE A 103 10.04 -2.54 18.02
CA PHE A 103 9.82 -1.09 18.17
C PHE A 103 10.64 -0.28 17.17
N ILE A 104 11.87 -0.69 16.92
CA ILE A 104 12.75 -0.03 15.95
C ILE A 104 12.20 -0.28 14.54
N VAL A 105 11.90 -1.53 14.21
CA VAL A 105 11.40 -1.91 12.89
C VAL A 105 10.05 -1.24 12.59
N GLY A 106 9.07 -1.38 13.48
CA GLY A 106 7.76 -0.74 13.36
C GLY A 106 7.85 0.78 13.32
N GLY A 107 8.77 1.38 14.10
CA GLY A 107 9.01 2.82 14.06
C GLY A 107 9.55 3.30 12.71
N LEU A 108 10.53 2.59 12.14
CA LEU A 108 11.06 2.88 10.80
C LEU A 108 9.98 2.74 9.72
N PHE A 109 9.14 1.71 9.82
CA PHE A 109 8.02 1.54 8.90
C PHE A 109 6.93 2.61 9.07
N ALA A 110 6.63 3.05 10.29
CA ALA A 110 5.71 4.15 10.53
C ALA A 110 6.22 5.47 9.94
N ILE A 111 7.53 5.74 10.05
CA ILE A 111 8.15 6.93 9.44
C ILE A 111 8.10 6.85 7.92
N THR A 112 8.46 5.70 7.34
CA THR A 112 8.43 5.53 5.87
C THR A 112 6.99 5.55 5.33
N TRP A 113 6.01 5.02 6.07
CA TRP A 113 4.59 5.14 5.77
C TRP A 113 4.14 6.60 5.72
N TRP A 114 4.40 7.36 6.78
CA TRP A 114 4.05 8.77 6.85
C TRP A 114 4.69 9.57 5.70
N TYR A 115 5.99 9.35 5.48
CA TYR A 115 6.72 10.00 4.40
C TYR A 115 6.20 9.62 3.01
N GLY A 116 5.92 8.33 2.78
CA GLY A 116 5.40 7.79 1.54
C GLY A 116 4.01 8.35 1.21
N ILE A 117 3.12 8.44 2.20
CA ILE A 117 1.80 9.05 2.03
C ILE A 117 1.93 10.55 1.72
N ARG A 118 2.72 11.30 2.49
CA ARG A 118 2.89 12.75 2.29
C ARG A 118 3.47 13.05 0.91
N THR A 119 4.54 12.37 0.55
CA THR A 119 5.25 12.56 -0.72
C THR A 119 4.40 12.06 -1.89
N GLY A 120 3.72 10.93 -1.73
CA GLY A 120 2.79 10.42 -2.74
C GLY A 120 1.64 11.37 -3.04
N ILE A 121 1.05 12.01 -2.02
CA ILE A 121 0.01 13.03 -2.23
C ILE A 121 0.55 14.23 -3.01
N ARG A 122 1.77 14.69 -2.68
CA ARG A 122 2.41 15.81 -3.39
C ARG A 122 2.64 15.49 -4.87
N ILE A 123 3.26 14.33 -5.15
CA ILE A 123 3.57 13.89 -6.52
C ILE A 123 2.29 13.65 -7.33
N ASP A 124 1.26 13.08 -6.72
CA ASP A 124 -0.02 12.84 -7.39
C ASP A 124 -0.72 14.15 -7.77
N ARG A 125 -0.58 15.22 -6.96
CA ARG A 125 -1.12 16.55 -7.30
C ARG A 125 -0.38 17.18 -8.49
N GLU A 126 0.95 17.21 -8.43
CA GLU A 126 1.79 17.73 -9.51
C GLU A 126 1.56 16.97 -10.83
N SER A 127 1.42 15.64 -10.75
CA SER A 127 1.13 14.81 -11.92
C SER A 127 -0.26 15.09 -12.49
N ALA A 128 -1.27 15.31 -11.64
CA ALA A 128 -2.62 15.63 -12.08
C ALA A 128 -2.71 17.01 -12.76
N GLU A 129 -1.89 17.98 -12.35
CA GLU A 129 -1.77 19.28 -13.01
C GLU A 129 -1.15 19.14 -14.41
N ARG A 130 -0.03 18.43 -14.52
CA ARG A 130 0.62 18.15 -15.81
C ARG A 130 -0.29 17.39 -16.79
N ASP A 131 -1.06 16.43 -16.29
CA ASP A 131 -2.03 15.68 -17.12
C ASP A 131 -3.12 16.60 -17.68
N ARG A 132 -3.54 17.65 -16.94
CA ARG A 132 -4.51 18.64 -17.41
C ARG A 132 -3.91 19.59 -18.45
N GLU A 133 -2.67 20.02 -18.23
CA GLU A 133 -1.94 20.86 -19.18
C GLU A 133 -1.71 20.13 -20.51
N GLN A 134 -1.31 18.85 -20.45
CA GLN A 134 -1.16 18.02 -21.63
C GLN A 134 -2.49 17.85 -22.38
N GLN A 135 -3.60 17.61 -21.66
CA GLN A 135 -4.92 17.52 -22.27
C GLN A 135 -5.35 18.82 -22.95
N ALA A 136 -5.03 19.98 -22.37
CA ALA A 136 -5.31 21.28 -22.97
C ALA A 136 -4.43 21.53 -24.21
N TRP A 137 -3.16 21.13 -24.16
CA TRP A 137 -2.24 21.21 -25.31
C TRP A 137 -2.69 20.32 -26.47
N ASP A 138 -3.04 19.06 -26.19
CA ASP A 138 -3.51 18.09 -27.19
C ASP A 138 -4.84 18.54 -27.82
N ALA A 139 -5.73 19.15 -27.03
CA ALA A 139 -6.98 19.74 -27.53
C ALA A 139 -6.73 20.96 -28.43
N ALA A 140 -5.68 21.73 -28.18
CA ALA A 140 -5.27 22.87 -29.00
C ALA A 140 -4.47 22.47 -30.26
N HIS A 141 -3.82 21.31 -30.27
CA HIS A 141 -2.97 20.82 -31.37
C HIS A 141 -3.34 19.39 -31.83
N PRO A 142 -4.52 19.19 -32.45
CA PRO A 142 -5.01 17.87 -32.85
C PRO A 142 -4.15 17.17 -33.93
N GLU A 143 -3.30 17.90 -34.65
CA GLU A 143 -2.53 17.41 -35.80
C GLU A 143 -1.30 16.55 -35.42
N GLY A 144 -0.94 16.51 -34.13
CA GLY A 144 0.14 15.64 -33.62
C GLY A 144 -0.25 14.18 -33.34
N GLN A 145 -1.54 13.83 -33.48
CA GLN A 145 -2.07 12.48 -33.20
C GLN A 145 -2.08 11.54 -34.41
N SER A 146 -1.76 12.03 -35.62
CA SER A 146 -1.65 11.23 -36.84
C SER A 146 -0.20 10.81 -37.10
N ASN A 147 0.25 9.71 -36.49
CA ASN A 147 1.31 8.83 -36.98
C ASN A 147 1.24 7.48 -36.27
#